data_AF-A0A2S2N3Y7-F1
#
_entry.id   AF-A0A2S2N3Y7-F1
#
_cell.length_a   1.000
_cell.length_b   1.000
_cell.length_c   1.000
_cell.angle_alpha   90.00
_cell.angle_beta   90.00
_cell.angle_gamma   90.00
#
_symmetry.space_group_name_H-M   'P 1'
#
loop_
_entity.id
_entity.type
_entity.pdbx_description
1 polymer ?
#
loop_
_entity_poly.entity_id
_entity_poly.type
_entity_poly.pdbx_seq_one_letter_code
_entity_poly.pdbx_strand_id
1 'polypeptide(L)'
;QASSGVKQWKKRWFVLVDRCLFYYKDEKEENILGSIPLLSFRVAAVQPSDNISRKHTFKVTVCWVQELPAGNGQPLSPQAEHAGIRTYFFSAENTEEQEAWIQAMGEAARVQIPPSQRHEKPDSENIPPSKHHHHHHHH
;
A
#
# COMPACT_ATOMS: atom_id res chain seq x y z
N GLN A 1 -20.92 -0.86 31.27
CA GLN A 1 -21.63 -1.14 30.00
C GLN A 1 -21.06 -0.27 28.91
N ALA A 2 -20.53 -0.88 27.85
CA ALA A 2 -20.44 -0.29 26.52
C ALA A 2 -20.77 -1.46 25.58
N SER A 3 -21.89 -1.36 24.86
CA SER A 3 -22.24 -2.34 23.84
C SER A 3 -21.17 -2.23 22.75
N SER A 4 -20.20 -3.15 22.74
CA SER A 4 -19.30 -3.30 21.62
C SER A 4 -20.15 -3.78 20.46
N GLY A 5 -20.72 -2.83 19.71
CA GLY A 5 -21.54 -3.09 18.52
C GLY A 5 -20.81 -4.12 17.67
N VAL A 6 -21.33 -5.35 17.69
CA VAL A 6 -20.63 -6.50 17.13
C VAL A 6 -20.43 -6.24 15.64
N LYS A 7 -19.19 -5.94 15.24
CA LYS A 7 -18.80 -5.94 13.83
C LYS A 7 -18.95 -7.38 13.37
N GLN A 8 -20.10 -7.70 12.78
CA GLN A 8 -20.39 -9.04 12.31
C GLN A 8 -19.40 -9.37 11.17
N TRP A 9 -18.61 -10.41 11.38
CA TRP A 9 -17.73 -10.94 10.35
C TRP A 9 -18.55 -11.51 9.19
N LYS A 10 -18.20 -11.14 7.96
CA LYS A 10 -18.83 -11.67 6.74
C LYS A 10 -17.78 -12.37 5.90
N LYS A 11 -18.05 -13.62 5.50
CA LYS A 11 -17.26 -14.30 4.48
C LYS A 11 -17.56 -13.65 3.13
N ARG A 12 -16.52 -13.31 2.40
CA ARG A 12 -16.54 -12.66 1.09
C ARG A 12 -15.42 -13.26 0.27
N TRP A 13 -15.64 -13.35 -1.04
CA TRP A 13 -14.60 -13.72 -1.97
C TRP A 13 -13.85 -12.45 -2.39
N PHE A 14 -12.52 -12.46 -2.26
CA PHE A 14 -11.68 -11.31 -2.53
C PHE A 14 -10.72 -11.60 -3.67
N VAL A 15 -10.59 -10.64 -4.58
CA VAL A 15 -9.71 -10.72 -5.73
C VAL A 15 -8.88 -9.45 -5.78
N LEU A 16 -7.55 -9.60 -5.79
CA LEU A 16 -6.62 -8.48 -5.93
C LEU A 16 -6.08 -8.44 -7.37
N VAL A 17 -6.40 -7.37 -8.10
CA VAL A 17 -5.96 -7.15 -9.49
C VAL A 17 -5.54 -5.70 -9.65
N ASP A 18 -4.38 -5.46 -10.27
CA ASP A 18 -3.87 -4.12 -10.60
C ASP A 18 -3.96 -3.12 -9.43
N ARG A 19 -3.66 -3.61 -8.22
CA ARG A 19 -3.72 -2.83 -6.96
C ARG A 19 -5.11 -2.40 -6.51
N CYS A 20 -6.16 -3.01 -7.04
CA CYS A 20 -7.53 -2.87 -6.60
C CYS A 20 -8.00 -4.17 -5.95
N LEU A 21 -8.57 -4.07 -4.75
CA LEU A 21 -9.20 -5.20 -4.08
C LEU A 21 -10.69 -5.20 -4.42
N PHE A 22 -11.12 -6.20 -5.16
CA PHE A 22 -12.51 -6.46 -5.49
C PHE A 22 -13.09 -7.49 -4.53
N TYR A 23 -14.37 -7.36 -4.19
CA TYR A 23 -15.04 -8.35 -3.37
C TYR A 23 -16.42 -8.73 -3.92
N TYR A 24 -16.73 -10.01 -3.76
CA TYR A 24 -17.94 -10.65 -4.24
C TYR A 24 -18.64 -11.33 -3.08
N LYS A 25 -19.89 -11.73 -3.30
CA LYS A 25 -20.66 -12.47 -2.30
C LYS A 25 -19.99 -13.81 -1.98
N ASP A 26 -19.54 -14.50 -3.04
CA ASP A 26 -18.91 -15.82 -3.04
C ASP A 26 -18.16 -16.05 -4.37
N GLU A 27 -17.45 -17.17 -4.51
CA GLU A 27 -16.60 -17.49 -5.67
C GLU A 27 -17.38 -17.65 -7.00
N LYS A 28 -18.64 -18.09 -6.92
CA LYS A 28 -19.47 -18.39 -8.10
C LYS A 28 -20.21 -17.19 -8.66
N GLU A 29 -20.16 -16.06 -7.95
CA GLU A 29 -20.92 -14.85 -8.28
C GLU A 29 -20.07 -13.94 -9.17
N GLU A 30 -20.60 -13.58 -10.34
CA GLU A 30 -19.91 -12.68 -11.28
C GLU A 30 -20.10 -11.19 -10.90
N ASN A 31 -21.13 -10.90 -10.10
CA ASN A 31 -21.47 -9.54 -9.71
C ASN A 31 -20.53 -8.98 -8.62
N ILE A 32 -19.76 -7.96 -8.99
CA ILE A 32 -18.88 -7.22 -8.07
C ILE A 32 -19.75 -6.48 -7.04
N LEU A 33 -19.53 -6.73 -5.75
CA LEU A 33 -20.21 -5.99 -4.67
C LEU A 33 -19.53 -4.65 -4.39
N GLY A 34 -18.25 -4.54 -4.69
CA GLY A 34 -17.49 -3.30 -4.59
C GLY A 34 -16.02 -3.49 -4.89
N SER A 35 -15.32 -2.38 -5.03
CA SER A 35 -13.88 -2.30 -5.24
C SER A 35 -13.25 -1.31 -4.27
N ILE A 36 -11.99 -1.56 -3.96
CA ILE A 36 -11.21 -0.78 -3.02
C ILE A 36 -9.82 -0.52 -3.63
N PRO A 37 -9.49 0.70 -4.08
CA PRO A 37 -8.17 1.03 -4.59
C PRO A 37 -7.14 1.06 -3.45
N LEU A 38 -6.03 0.33 -3.60
CA LEU A 38 -5.05 0.16 -2.51
C LEU A 38 -3.99 1.26 -2.45
N LEU A 39 -3.97 2.24 -3.36
CA LEU A 39 -2.91 3.26 -3.51
C LEU A 39 -2.57 4.08 -2.23
N SER A 40 -3.38 4.03 -1.18
CA SER A 40 -3.09 4.74 0.08
C SER A 40 -3.41 3.91 1.32
N PHE A 41 -3.21 2.60 1.20
CA PHE A 41 -3.56 1.67 2.27
C PHE A 41 -2.34 1.36 3.13
N ARG A 42 -2.60 1.20 4.42
CA ARG A 42 -1.63 0.68 5.37
C ARG A 42 -2.12 -0.65 5.90
N VAL A 43 -1.35 -1.70 5.65
CA VAL A 43 -1.60 -3.04 6.19
C VAL A 43 -0.74 -3.23 7.44
N ALA A 44 -1.35 -3.73 8.51
CA ALA A 44 -0.67 -3.96 9.78
C ALA A 44 -1.24 -5.19 10.51
N ALA A 45 -0.44 -5.77 11.40
CA ALA A 45 -0.94 -6.74 12.37
C ALA A 45 -1.94 -6.07 13.32
N VAL A 46 -2.93 -6.86 13.78
CA VAL A 46 -3.85 -6.40 14.83
C VAL A 46 -3.09 -6.14 16.13
N GLN A 47 -3.45 -5.06 16.81
CA GLN A 47 -2.92 -4.71 18.12
C GLN A 47 -3.86 -5.17 19.23
N PRO A 48 -3.38 -5.35 20.48
CA PRO A 48 -4.23 -5.67 21.62
C PRO A 48 -5.37 -4.66 21.82
N SER A 49 -5.12 -3.39 21.48
CA SER A 49 -6.11 -2.30 21.54
C SER A 49 -7.21 -2.40 20.48
N ASP A 50 -7.05 -3.19 19.41
CA ASP A 50 -8.09 -3.38 18.40
C ASP A 50 -9.23 -4.30 18.90
N ASN A 51 -9.06 -4.97 20.05
CA ASN A 51 -10.06 -5.84 20.69
C ASN A 51 -10.62 -6.93 19.75
N ILE A 52 -9.75 -7.51 18.91
CA ILE A 52 -10.12 -8.60 17.99
C ILE A 52 -9.72 -9.95 18.57
N SER A 53 -10.70 -10.83 18.80
CA SER A 53 -10.47 -12.20 19.28
C SER A 53 -10.28 -13.23 18.16
N ARG A 54 -10.53 -12.84 16.90
CA ARG A 54 -10.48 -13.74 15.74
C ARG A 54 -9.03 -14.00 15.32
N LYS A 55 -8.69 -15.26 15.13
CA LYS A 55 -7.35 -15.68 14.67
C LYS A 55 -7.10 -15.27 13.22
N HIS A 56 -5.81 -15.25 12.85
CA HIS A 56 -5.33 -14.94 11.50
C HIS A 56 -5.85 -13.60 10.97
N THR A 57 -5.96 -12.61 11.86
CA THR A 57 -6.54 -11.31 11.55
C THR A 57 -5.47 -10.26 11.29
N PHE A 58 -5.67 -9.44 10.27
CA PHE A 58 -4.89 -8.26 9.99
C PHE A 58 -5.78 -7.03 9.80
N LYS A 59 -5.18 -5.86 9.98
CA LYS A 59 -5.82 -4.56 9.93
C LYS A 59 -5.39 -3.84 8.65
N VAL A 60 -6.35 -3.27 7.95
CA VAL A 60 -6.14 -2.48 6.74
C VAL A 60 -6.76 -1.11 6.96
N THR A 61 -5.94 -0.08 6.83
CA THR A 61 -6.31 1.30 7.12
C THR A 61 -6.22 2.12 5.85
N VAL A 62 -7.32 2.75 5.45
CA VAL A 62 -7.39 3.62 4.28
C VAL A 62 -6.99 5.03 4.71
N CYS A 63 -5.77 5.42 4.39
CA CYS A 63 -5.36 6.81 4.53
C CYS A 63 -5.87 7.53 3.28
N TRP A 64 -7.03 8.17 3.33
CA TRP A 64 -7.38 9.08 2.24
C TRP A 64 -6.37 10.22 2.26
N VAL A 65 -5.52 10.29 1.25
CA VAL A 65 -4.77 11.52 0.97
C VAL A 65 -5.81 12.50 0.47
N GLN A 66 -6.41 13.24 1.40
CA GLN A 66 -7.07 14.47 1.01
C GLN A 66 -5.94 15.38 0.55
N GLU A 67 -5.86 15.64 -0.76
CA GLU A 67 -5.06 16.74 -1.29
C GLU A 67 -5.60 18.02 -0.64
N LEU A 68 -5.05 18.37 0.52
CA LEU A 68 -5.33 19.65 1.15
C LEU A 68 -4.70 20.69 0.23
N PRO A 69 -5.47 21.64 -0.34
CA PRO A 69 -4.86 22.76 -1.01
C PRO A 69 -3.96 23.45 0.02
N ALA A 70 -2.68 23.57 -0.31
CA ALA A 70 -1.73 24.34 0.46
C ALA A 70 -2.20 25.80 0.49
N GLY A 71 -3.01 26.12 1.49
CA GLY A 71 -3.63 27.42 1.69
C GLY A 71 -3.94 27.58 3.17
N ASN A 72 -2.96 28.14 3.88
CA ASN A 72 -3.03 28.63 5.26
C ASN A 72 -2.92 27.57 6.37
N GLY A 73 -1.70 27.04 6.55
CA GLY A 73 -0.95 27.10 7.81
C GLY A 73 -1.57 26.70 9.16
N GLN A 74 -2.73 26.04 9.23
CA GLN A 74 -3.22 25.47 10.47
C GLN A 74 -2.88 23.97 10.55
N PRO A 75 -2.15 23.52 11.58
CA PRO A 75 -2.08 22.10 11.88
C PRO A 75 -3.50 21.62 12.17
N LEU A 76 -4.01 20.71 11.35
CA LEU A 76 -5.25 20.01 11.65
C LEU A 76 -5.07 19.32 13.00
N SER A 77 -5.97 19.58 13.94
CA SER A 77 -5.99 18.89 15.24
C SER A 77 -5.96 17.37 15.01
N PRO A 78 -5.21 16.58 15.78
CA PRO A 78 -5.08 15.12 15.60
C PRO A 78 -6.42 14.36 15.70
N GLN A 79 -7.50 15.01 16.14
CA GLN A 79 -8.86 14.45 16.11
C GLN A 79 -9.48 14.44 14.70
N ALA A 80 -9.07 15.34 13.81
CA ALA A 80 -9.54 15.41 12.43
C ALA A 80 -8.93 14.29 11.55
N GLU A 81 -7.75 13.77 11.90
CA GLU A 81 -7.13 12.63 11.21
C GLU A 81 -8.00 11.36 11.26
N HIS A 82 -8.84 11.21 12.29
CA HIS A 82 -9.65 10.00 12.44
C HIS A 82 -11.00 10.06 11.71
N ALA A 83 -11.43 11.22 11.22
CA ALA A 83 -12.77 11.41 10.65
C ALA A 83 -12.92 10.86 9.21
N GLY A 84 -11.81 10.60 8.50
CA GLY A 84 -11.82 10.07 7.14
C GLY A 84 -11.29 8.63 7.01
N ILE A 85 -10.54 8.14 7.98
CA ILE A 85 -9.80 6.88 7.85
C ILE A 85 -10.74 5.67 7.98
N ARG A 86 -11.01 5.01 6.84
CA ARG A 86 -11.76 3.75 6.85
C ARG A 86 -10.82 2.63 7.33
N THR A 87 -11.18 1.98 8.43
CA THR A 87 -10.42 0.84 8.96
C THR A 87 -11.20 -0.45 8.73
N TYR A 88 -10.55 -1.41 8.09
CA TYR A 88 -11.06 -2.74 7.82
C TYR A 88 -10.24 -3.79 8.58
N PHE A 89 -10.92 -4.86 9.01
CA PHE A 89 -10.28 -6.03 9.60
C PHE A 89 -10.60 -7.23 8.74
N PHE A 90 -9.56 -7.99 8.38
CA PHE A 90 -9.65 -9.18 7.55
C PHE A 90 -9.12 -10.36 8.33
N SER A 91 -9.78 -11.51 8.21
CA SER A 91 -9.35 -12.78 8.81
C SER A 91 -9.20 -13.79 7.69
N ALA A 92 -8.02 -14.39 7.58
CA ALA A 92 -7.73 -15.47 6.63
C ALA A 92 -8.08 -16.84 7.23
N GLU A 93 -8.10 -17.89 6.41
CA GLU A 93 -8.41 -19.25 6.89
C GLU A 93 -7.24 -19.87 7.66
N ASN A 94 -6.00 -19.43 7.38
CA ASN A 94 -4.77 -19.87 8.04
C ASN A 94 -3.71 -18.75 8.09
N THR A 95 -2.57 -19.02 8.75
CA THR A 95 -1.47 -18.05 8.89
C THR A 95 -0.76 -17.77 7.57
N GLU A 96 -0.56 -18.78 6.72
CA GLU A 96 0.14 -18.61 5.44
C GLU A 96 -0.62 -17.68 4.51
N GLU A 97 -1.94 -17.85 4.41
CA GLU A 97 -2.81 -16.94 3.66
C GLU A 97 -2.84 -15.55 4.28
N GLN A 98 -2.87 -15.44 5.61
CA GLN A 98 -2.78 -14.14 6.28
C GLN A 98 -1.52 -13.39 5.84
N GLU A 99 -0.36 -14.05 5.89
CA GLU A 99 0.91 -13.46 5.51
C GLU A 99 0.95 -13.12 4.01
N ALA A 100 0.49 -14.02 3.15
CA ALA A 100 0.41 -13.80 1.70
C ALA A 100 -0.47 -12.58 1.37
N TRP A 101 -1.63 -12.44 2.02
CA TRP A 101 -2.52 -11.29 1.84
C TRP A 101 -1.92 -9.99 2.37
N ILE A 102 -1.22 -10.02 3.50
CA ILE A 102 -0.52 -8.84 4.04
C ILE A 102 0.55 -8.36 3.06
N GLN A 103 1.35 -9.28 2.53
CA GLN A 103 2.40 -8.96 1.55
C GLN A 103 1.78 -8.41 0.27
N ALA A 104 0.84 -9.13 -0.36
CA ALA A 104 0.27 -8.74 -1.64
C ALA A 104 -0.46 -7.40 -1.58
N MET A 105 -1.27 -7.16 -0.54
CA MET A 105 -1.93 -5.86 -0.35
C MET A 105 -0.92 -4.76 0.01
N GLY A 106 0.11 -5.07 0.79
CA GLY A 106 1.18 -4.13 1.12
C GLY A 106 1.96 -3.70 -0.13
N GLU A 107 2.31 -4.63 -1.01
CA GLU A 107 2.96 -4.36 -2.28
C GLU A 107 2.08 -3.52 -3.22
N ALA A 108 0.80 -3.88 -3.32
CA ALA A 108 -0.17 -3.12 -4.10
C ALA A 108 -0.34 -1.68 -3.60
N ALA A 109 -0.23 -1.46 -2.29
CA ALA A 109 -0.35 -0.14 -1.67
C ALA A 109 0.91 0.73 -1.79
N ARG A 110 2.07 0.14 -2.12
CA ARG A 110 3.31 0.89 -2.34
C ARG A 110 3.23 1.65 -3.66
N VAL A 111 2.81 2.91 -3.59
CA VAL A 111 3.07 3.91 -4.63
C VAL A 111 4.59 4.10 -4.68
N GLN A 112 5.25 3.49 -5.66
CA GLN A 112 6.63 3.86 -5.93
C GLN A 112 6.62 5.33 -6.36
N ILE A 113 7.16 6.22 -5.52
CA ILE A 113 7.96 7.33 -6.04
C ILE A 113 9.13 6.63 -6.74
N PRO A 114 9.28 6.71 -8.08
CA PRO A 114 10.46 6.15 -8.71
C PRO A 114 11.68 6.82 -8.07
N PRO A 115 12.64 6.08 -7.47
CA PRO A 115 13.98 6.63 -7.39
C PRO A 115 14.42 6.79 -8.83
N SER A 116 14.60 8.03 -9.28
CA SER A 116 15.29 8.34 -10.52
C SER A 116 16.45 7.37 -10.68
N GLN A 117 16.50 6.69 -11.83
CA GLN A 117 17.52 5.72 -12.20
C GLN A 117 18.91 6.20 -11.74
N ARG A 118 19.44 5.62 -10.66
CA ARG A 118 20.89 5.51 -10.51
C ARG A 118 21.25 4.07 -10.84
N HIS A 119 21.13 3.79 -12.14
CA HIS A 119 21.74 2.63 -12.74
C HIS A 119 23.16 3.05 -13.11
N GLU A 120 24.13 2.73 -12.27
CA GLU A 120 25.52 2.60 -12.74
C GLU A 120 26.00 1.22 -12.35
N LYS A 121 25.91 0.31 -13.32
CA LYS A 121 26.74 -0.88 -13.38
C LYS A 121 28.15 -0.41 -13.72
N PRO A 122 29.21 -0.71 -12.94
CA PRO A 122 30.55 -0.69 -13.45
C PRO A 122 30.91 -2.14 -13.78
N ASP A 123 30.67 -2.56 -15.02
CA ASP A 123 31.37 -3.73 -15.52
C ASP A 123 31.80 -3.51 -16.97
N SER A 124 33.05 -3.92 -17.20
CA SER A 124 33.77 -4.05 -18.46
C SER A 124 34.25 -2.72 -19.06
N GLU A 125 35.55 -2.40 -19.12
CA GLU A 125 36.73 -3.12 -19.66
C GLU A 125 37.25 -2.31 -20.88
N ASN A 126 38.47 -1.80 -20.73
CA ASN A 126 39.53 -1.70 -21.75
C ASN A 126 39.27 -0.97 -23.08
N ILE A 127 39.77 0.28 -23.18
CA ILE A 127 40.26 0.85 -24.45
C ILE A 127 41.54 1.69 -24.16
N PRO A 128 42.67 1.51 -24.88
CA PRO A 128 43.98 2.07 -24.55
C PRO A 128 44.16 3.52 -25.04
N PRO A 129 45.09 4.33 -24.48
CA PRO A 129 45.39 5.65 -25.01
C PRO A 129 46.47 5.53 -26.10
N SER A 130 46.06 5.48 -27.37
CA SER A 130 46.96 5.69 -28.50
C SER A 130 46.74 7.08 -29.12
N LYS A 131 47.66 7.98 -28.75
CA LYS A 131 48.49 8.78 -29.66
C LYS A 131 47.77 9.74 -30.66
N HIS A 132 48.05 11.03 -30.43
CA HIS A 132 48.75 11.94 -31.36
C HIS A 132 47.98 12.93 -32.27
N HIS A 133 48.53 14.18 -32.26
CA HIS A 133 48.43 15.29 -33.23
C HIS A 133 47.12 16.10 -33.25
N HIS A 134 47.04 17.43 -33.37
CA HIS A 134 47.98 18.56 -33.46
C HIS A 134 47.15 19.87 -33.52
N HIS A 135 47.73 21.01 -33.06
CA HIS A 135 47.42 22.41 -33.46
C HIS A 135 46.04 22.97 -33.04
N HIS A 136 45.76 24.25 -32.77
CA HIS A 136 46.42 25.56 -32.89
C HIS A 136 45.57 26.50 -31.96
N HIS A 137 46.16 27.33 -31.08
CA HIS A 137 46.35 28.79 -31.24
C HIS A 137 45.17 29.70 -30.82
N HIS A 138 45.56 30.89 -30.33
CA HIS A 138 44.80 32.08 -29.93
C HIS A 138 44.20 32.03 -28.50
N HIS A 139 44.43 33.01 -27.62
CA HIS A 139 44.82 34.41 -27.82
C HIS A 139 45.48 34.99 -26.56
#